data_AF-A0A0B4E233-F1
#
_entry.id   AF-A0A0B4E233-F1
#
_cell.length_a   1.000
_cell.length_b   1.000
_cell.length_c   1.000
_cell.angle_alpha   90.00
_cell.angle_beta   90.00
_cell.angle_gamma   90.00
#
_symmetry.space_group_name_H-M   'P 1'
#
loop_
_entity.id
_entity.type
_entity.pdbx_description
1 polymer ?
#
loop_
_entity_poly.entity_id
_entity_poly.type
_entity_poly.pdbx_seq_one_letter_code
_entity_poly.pdbx_strand_id
1 'polypeptide(L)'
;YNLRALNAKVPGVQALTLNAEYALERGSGEGVDYDANAWYAQADYAFSTVPLTPILGYRYASFSGDDNLTDNRQKAWDSLSKGFVDWSTWLVGDVVGNYLLFNSNENVQQFSLKTHLNETLTLGAIHYQFWLDEKNYMGAPVSDRR
;
A
#
# COMPACT_ATOMS: atom_id res chain seq x y z
N TYR A 1 8.49 3.35 -14.50
CA TYR A 1 8.59 1.87 -14.65
C TYR A 1 7.77 1.19 -13.57
N ASN A 2 7.28 -0.03 -13.78
CA ASN A 2 6.52 -0.79 -12.80
C ASN A 2 6.85 -2.29 -12.89
N LEU A 3 6.95 -2.97 -11.75
CA LEU A 3 7.13 -4.41 -11.62
C LEU A 3 6.12 -4.98 -10.62
N ARG A 4 5.47 -6.10 -10.96
CA ARG A 4 4.47 -6.77 -10.12
C ARG A 4 4.78 -8.25 -9.96
N ALA A 5 4.64 -8.75 -8.73
CA ALA A 5 4.58 -10.16 -8.42
C ALA A 5 3.29 -10.42 -7.64
N LEU A 6 2.34 -11.11 -8.27
CA LEU A 6 1.01 -11.36 -7.70
C LEU A 6 0.80 -12.85 -7.47
N ASN A 7 0.16 -13.19 -6.36
CA ASN A 7 -0.19 -14.55 -5.96
C ASN A 7 1.01 -15.51 -5.92
N ALA A 8 2.20 -15.00 -5.57
CA ALA A 8 3.39 -15.82 -5.46
C ALA A 8 3.21 -16.84 -4.34
N LYS A 9 3.52 -18.11 -4.64
CA LYS A 9 3.47 -19.23 -3.69
C LYS A 9 4.87 -19.59 -3.23
N VAL A 10 5.01 -19.85 -1.93
CA VAL A 10 6.30 -20.21 -1.33
C VAL A 10 6.42 -21.73 -1.27
N PRO A 11 7.45 -22.35 -1.88
CA PRO A 11 7.70 -23.78 -1.75
C PRO A 11 7.80 -24.19 -0.28
N GLY A 12 7.08 -25.25 0.11
CA GLY A 12 7.03 -25.72 1.49
C GLY A 12 6.01 -25.01 2.39
N VAL A 13 5.41 -23.89 1.95
CA VAL A 13 4.36 -23.16 2.71
C VAL A 13 3.19 -22.81 1.77
N GLN A 14 2.41 -23.82 1.39
CA GLN A 14 1.31 -23.67 0.41
C GLN A 14 0.19 -22.72 0.87
N ALA A 15 0.02 -22.60 2.19
CA ALA A 15 -0.94 -21.71 2.83
C ALA A 15 -0.55 -20.22 2.72
N LEU A 16 0.69 -19.91 2.36
CA LEU A 16 1.19 -18.54 2.24
C LEU A 16 1.07 -18.05 0.79
N THR A 17 0.50 -16.85 0.65
CA THR A 17 0.41 -16.11 -0.61
C THR A 17 1.11 -14.77 -0.44
N LEU A 18 1.97 -14.43 -1.38
CA LEU A 18 2.71 -13.17 -1.37
C LEU A 18 2.32 -12.31 -2.57
N ASN A 19 2.18 -11.01 -2.32
CA ASN A 19 1.97 -10.01 -3.36
C ASN A 19 2.93 -8.85 -3.14
N ALA A 20 3.55 -8.36 -4.21
CA ALA A 20 4.39 -7.17 -4.14
C ALA A 20 4.35 -6.41 -5.45
N GLU A 21 4.50 -5.10 -5.35
CA GLU A 21 4.60 -4.22 -6.50
C GLU A 21 5.57 -3.09 -6.19
N TYR A 22 6.32 -2.68 -7.19
CA TYR A 22 7.27 -1.59 -7.11
C TYR A 22 7.14 -0.71 -8.35
N ALA A 23 7.08 0.59 -8.16
CA ALA A 23 6.92 1.58 -9.20
C ALA A 23 7.94 2.70 -9.03
N LEU A 24 8.47 3.18 -10.16
CA LEU A 24 9.45 4.25 -10.25
C LEU A 24 8.98 5.32 -11.19
N GLU A 25 9.08 6.56 -10.73
CA GLU A 25 8.91 7.78 -11.50
C GLU A 25 10.27 8.42 -11.70
N ARG A 26 10.64 8.57 -12.96
CA ARG A 26 11.92 9.12 -13.41
C ARG A 26 11.67 9.98 -14.62
N GLY A 27 12.24 11.17 -14.64
CA GLY A 27 12.13 12.09 -15.75
C GLY A 27 12.71 13.45 -15.42
N SER A 28 12.77 14.33 -16.40
CA SER A 28 13.18 15.73 -16.24
C SER A 28 12.37 16.57 -17.22
N GLY A 29 11.79 17.67 -16.77
CA GLY A 29 10.96 18.55 -17.59
C GLY A 29 10.74 19.90 -16.93
N GLU A 30 10.67 20.97 -17.73
CA GLU A 30 10.41 22.35 -17.25
C GLU A 30 11.31 22.82 -16.09
N GLY A 31 12.55 22.30 -16.03
CA GLY A 31 13.51 22.64 -14.98
C GLY A 31 13.36 21.84 -13.69
N VAL A 32 12.48 20.84 -13.65
CA VAL A 32 12.25 19.93 -12.51
C VAL A 32 12.71 18.51 -12.87
N ASP A 33 13.42 17.86 -11.96
CA ASP A 33 13.79 16.44 -12.03
C ASP A 33 12.84 15.60 -11.16
N TYR A 34 12.33 14.50 -11.71
CA TYR A 34 11.44 13.57 -11.00
C TYR A 34 12.21 12.33 -10.53
N ASP A 35 12.14 12.05 -9.23
CA ASP A 35 12.68 10.85 -8.59
C ASP A 35 11.76 10.40 -7.46
N ALA A 36 10.66 9.77 -7.82
CA ALA A 36 9.72 9.21 -6.86
C ALA A 36 9.61 7.70 -6.99
N ASN A 37 9.19 7.04 -5.91
CA ASN A 37 8.92 5.62 -5.89
C ASN A 37 7.71 5.29 -5.02
N ALA A 38 7.03 4.21 -5.38
CA ALA A 38 5.97 3.65 -4.57
C ALA A 38 6.04 2.13 -4.60
N TRP A 39 5.69 1.51 -3.50
CA TRP A 39 5.71 0.05 -3.40
C TRP A 39 4.76 -0.47 -2.34
N TYR A 40 4.41 -1.74 -2.48
CA TYR A 40 3.79 -2.48 -1.40
C TYR A 40 4.30 -3.91 -1.36
N ALA A 41 4.20 -4.50 -0.17
CA ALA A 41 4.36 -5.93 0.03
C ALA A 41 3.22 -6.43 0.92
N GLN A 42 2.71 -7.61 0.61
CA GLN A 42 1.61 -8.25 1.31
C GLN A 42 1.89 -9.74 1.47
N ALA A 43 1.53 -10.25 2.64
CA ALA A 43 1.57 -11.67 2.96
C ALA A 43 0.21 -12.09 3.54
N ASP A 44 -0.40 -13.10 2.93
CA ASP A 44 -1.64 -13.71 3.39
C ASP A 44 -1.41 -15.17 3.75
N TYR A 45 -1.77 -15.56 4.96
CA TYR A 45 -1.65 -16.92 5.45
C TYR A 45 -3.02 -17.52 5.75
N ALA A 46 -3.35 -18.62 5.07
CA ALA A 46 -4.60 -19.35 5.23
C ALA A 46 -4.47 -20.49 6.24
N PHE A 47 -5.21 -20.41 7.36
CA PHE A 47 -5.27 -21.48 8.36
C PHE A 47 -6.34 -22.50 7.97
N SER A 48 -6.03 -23.39 7.04
CA SER A 48 -6.98 -24.38 6.52
C SER A 48 -7.34 -25.51 7.50
N THR A 49 -6.59 -25.68 8.59
CA THR A 49 -6.75 -26.79 9.55
C THR A 49 -7.58 -26.44 10.78
N VAL A 50 -8.02 -25.19 10.93
CA VAL A 50 -8.82 -24.73 12.07
C VAL A 50 -10.22 -24.34 11.61
N PRO A 51 -11.22 -24.34 12.52
CA PRO A 51 -12.59 -23.95 12.17
C PRO A 51 -12.65 -22.57 11.50
N LEU A 52 -13.58 -22.43 10.55
CA LEU A 52 -13.84 -21.20 9.78
C LEU A 52 -12.71 -20.75 8.85
N THR A 53 -11.65 -21.57 8.74
CA THR A 53 -10.52 -21.42 7.81
C THR A 53 -10.05 -19.96 7.66
N PRO A 54 -9.65 -19.28 8.75
CA PRO A 54 -9.34 -17.86 8.71
C PRO A 54 -8.09 -17.60 7.85
N ILE A 55 -8.06 -16.43 7.25
CA ILE A 55 -6.95 -15.89 6.47
C ILE A 55 -6.49 -14.64 7.20
N LEU A 56 -5.24 -14.63 7.65
CA LEU A 56 -4.59 -13.44 8.19
C LEU A 56 -3.75 -12.79 7.10
N GLY A 57 -3.96 -11.51 6.88
CA GLY A 57 -3.18 -10.70 5.96
C GLY A 57 -2.44 -9.59 6.68
N TYR A 58 -1.22 -9.32 6.22
CA TYR A 58 -0.48 -8.13 6.56
C TYR A 58 0.01 -7.47 5.28
N ARG A 59 -0.15 -6.16 5.19
CA ARG A 59 0.33 -5.35 4.07
C ARG A 59 1.02 -4.10 4.58
N TYR A 60 2.13 -3.77 3.93
CA TYR A 60 2.82 -2.50 4.05
C TYR A 60 2.84 -1.83 2.69
N ALA A 61 2.47 -0.55 2.63
CA ALA A 61 2.58 0.28 1.44
C ALA A 61 3.35 1.57 1.76
N SER A 62 4.12 2.04 0.80
CA SER A 62 4.94 3.24 0.90
C SER A 62 4.86 4.03 -0.39
N PHE A 63 4.66 5.33 -0.25
CA PHE A 63 4.62 6.32 -1.31
C PHE A 63 5.58 7.43 -0.93
N SER A 64 6.63 7.63 -1.73
CA SER A 64 7.69 8.56 -1.36
C SER A 64 7.17 9.98 -1.14
N GLY A 65 7.72 10.64 -0.13
CA GLY A 65 7.58 12.07 0.09
C GLY A 65 8.72 12.87 -0.54
N ASP A 66 8.57 14.19 -0.52
CA ASP A 66 9.66 15.11 -0.85
C ASP A 66 10.27 15.65 0.46
N ASP A 67 11.56 15.39 0.65
CA ASP A 67 12.36 15.79 1.80
C ASP A 67 12.91 17.23 1.68
N ASN A 68 12.93 17.79 0.47
CA ASN A 68 13.45 19.12 0.19
C ASN A 68 12.60 19.89 -0.84
N LEU A 69 11.52 20.50 -0.35
CA LEU A 69 10.59 21.31 -1.13
C LEU A 69 11.19 22.58 -1.77
N THR A 70 12.47 22.87 -1.56
CA THR A 70 13.13 24.10 -2.05
C THR A 70 14.07 23.87 -3.22
N ASP A 71 14.35 22.61 -3.56
CA ASP A 71 15.12 22.29 -4.76
C ASP A 71 14.22 22.02 -5.97
N ASN A 72 14.85 21.75 -7.11
CA ASN A 72 14.16 21.44 -8.35
C ASN A 72 13.97 19.92 -8.53
N ARG A 73 13.85 19.15 -7.45
CA ARG A 73 13.74 17.69 -7.50
C ARG A 73 12.45 17.22 -6.82
N GLN A 74 11.47 16.83 -7.63
CA GLN A 74 10.24 16.25 -7.11
C GLN A 74 10.43 14.78 -6.74
N LYS A 75 10.38 14.48 -5.44
CA LYS A 75 10.42 13.10 -4.91
C LYS A 75 9.09 12.59 -4.39
N ALA A 76 8.10 13.47 -4.23
CA ALA A 76 6.75 13.06 -3.86
C ALA A 76 6.12 12.22 -4.99
N TRP A 77 5.60 11.04 -4.67
CA TRP A 77 4.96 10.15 -5.65
C TRP A 77 3.69 10.76 -6.22
N ASP A 78 3.48 10.65 -7.54
CA ASP A 78 2.25 11.10 -8.22
C ASP A 78 1.45 9.91 -8.77
N SER A 79 0.32 9.59 -8.13
CA SER A 79 -0.50 8.44 -8.53
C SER A 79 -1.27 8.67 -9.85
N LEU A 80 -0.59 8.50 -10.98
CA LEU A 80 -1.15 8.68 -12.34
C LEU A 80 -2.14 7.58 -12.77
N SER A 81 -2.15 6.40 -12.14
CA SER A 81 -3.15 5.35 -12.39
C SER A 81 -3.24 4.33 -11.26
N LYS A 82 -4.44 4.15 -10.71
CA LYS A 82 -4.75 3.13 -9.68
C LYS A 82 -5.35 1.88 -10.34
N GLY A 83 -4.74 0.71 -10.14
CA GLY A 83 -5.29 -0.58 -10.59
C GLY A 83 -6.01 -1.32 -9.46
N PHE A 84 -7.20 -1.89 -9.73
CA PHE A 84 -7.96 -2.67 -8.75
C PHE A 84 -7.88 -4.17 -9.05
N VAL A 85 -7.30 -4.95 -8.15
CA VAL A 85 -7.33 -6.43 -8.24
C VAL A 85 -7.99 -7.10 -7.02
N ASP A 86 -8.07 -6.38 -5.90
CA ASP A 86 -8.84 -6.70 -4.69
C ASP A 86 -8.88 -5.45 -3.78
N TRP A 87 -9.69 -5.48 -2.71
CA TRP A 87 -9.67 -4.45 -1.67
C TRP A 87 -8.25 -4.27 -1.11
N SER A 88 -7.86 -3.02 -0.87
CA SER A 88 -6.55 -2.64 -0.33
C SER A 88 -5.37 -2.69 -1.29
N THR A 89 -5.60 -2.79 -2.60
CA THR A 89 -4.53 -2.78 -3.63
C THR A 89 -4.00 -1.36 -3.90
N TRP A 90 -4.08 -0.80 -5.11
CA TRP A 90 -3.76 0.64 -5.32
C TRP A 90 -4.77 1.57 -4.61
N LEU A 91 -5.87 0.98 -4.15
CA LEU A 91 -6.94 1.57 -3.36
C LEU A 91 -6.77 1.13 -1.90
N VAL A 92 -5.69 1.60 -1.27
CA VAL A 92 -5.49 1.48 0.18
C VAL A 92 -6.51 2.39 0.86
N GLY A 93 -7.30 1.88 1.80
CA GLY A 93 -8.26 2.70 2.55
C GLY A 93 -9.66 2.89 1.95
N ASP A 94 -10.04 2.20 0.87
CA ASP A 94 -11.33 2.42 0.16
C ASP A 94 -12.61 2.07 0.95
N VAL A 95 -12.49 1.50 2.17
CA VAL A 95 -13.61 1.33 3.12
C VAL A 95 -13.96 2.65 3.83
N VAL A 96 -13.03 3.61 3.85
CA VAL A 96 -13.25 4.96 4.37
C VAL A 96 -13.55 5.87 3.18
N GLY A 97 -14.82 5.95 2.80
CA GLY A 97 -15.25 6.69 1.62
C GLY A 97 -14.53 8.03 1.46
N ASN A 98 -13.89 8.24 0.30
CA ASN A 98 -13.47 9.54 -0.23
C ASN A 98 -12.83 10.53 0.77
N TYR A 99 -11.97 10.07 1.70
CA TYR A 99 -11.17 10.98 2.53
C TYR A 99 -9.68 10.81 2.26
N LEU A 100 -9.22 11.59 1.27
CA LEU A 100 -8.00 12.41 1.33
C LEU A 100 -6.67 11.70 1.61
N LEU A 101 -6.27 10.73 0.81
CA LEU A 101 -4.88 10.29 0.75
C LEU A 101 -4.49 10.01 -0.71
N PHE A 102 -3.62 10.88 -1.24
CA PHE A 102 -3.24 10.92 -2.65
C PHE A 102 -2.22 9.84 -3.02
N ASN A 103 -1.97 8.87 -2.11
CA ASN A 103 -0.90 7.89 -2.24
C ASN A 103 0.43 8.64 -2.50
N SER A 104 0.73 9.65 -1.70
CA SER A 104 1.89 10.52 -1.87
C SER A 104 2.35 11.00 -0.51
N ASN A 105 3.66 10.93 -0.26
CA ASN A 105 4.23 11.23 1.05
C ASN A 105 3.53 10.45 2.19
N GLU A 106 3.37 9.14 2.02
CA GLU A 106 2.48 8.33 2.85
C GLU A 106 3.00 6.92 3.01
N ASN A 107 2.92 6.41 4.23
CA ASN A 107 3.16 5.02 4.56
C ASN A 107 1.92 4.45 5.25
N VAL A 108 1.59 3.20 4.91
CA VAL A 108 0.39 2.54 5.42
C VAL A 108 0.73 1.14 5.88
N GLN A 109 0.30 0.83 7.11
CA GLN A 109 0.20 -0.54 7.60
C GLN A 109 -1.24 -0.98 7.60
N GLN A 110 -1.45 -2.23 7.19
CA GLN A 110 -2.74 -2.86 7.17
C GLN A 110 -2.66 -4.27 7.75
N PHE A 111 -3.58 -4.56 8.65
CA PHE A 111 -3.84 -5.89 9.15
C PHE A 111 -5.24 -6.32 8.71
N SER A 112 -5.36 -7.52 8.16
CA SER A 112 -6.65 -8.06 7.75
C SER A 112 -6.89 -9.45 8.35
N LEU A 113 -8.15 -9.73 8.64
CA LEU A 113 -8.66 -11.04 9.01
C LEU A 113 -9.88 -11.31 8.15
N LYS A 114 -9.89 -12.43 7.44
CA LYS A 114 -11.05 -12.91 6.66
C LYS A 114 -11.37 -14.33 7.09
N THR A 115 -12.64 -14.68 7.24
CA THR A 115 -13.06 -16.01 7.69
C THR A 115 -14.38 -16.42 7.04
N HIS A 116 -14.55 -17.72 6.80
CA HIS A 116 -15.76 -18.28 6.21
C HIS A 116 -16.64 -18.82 7.33
N LEU A 117 -17.73 -18.11 7.66
CA LEU A 117 -18.67 -18.53 8.69
C LEU A 117 -19.47 -19.76 8.24
N ASN A 118 -19.75 -19.85 6.94
CA ASN A 118 -20.29 -21.03 6.25
C ASN A 118 -20.01 -20.90 4.74
N GLU A 119 -20.58 -21.78 3.91
CA GLU A 119 -20.39 -21.79 2.45
C GLU A 119 -20.87 -20.52 1.74
N THR A 120 -21.76 -19.74 2.37
CA THR A 120 -22.40 -18.56 1.75
C THR A 120 -22.06 -17.24 2.45
N LEU A 121 -21.43 -17.27 3.63
CA LEU A 121 -21.14 -16.10 4.44
C LEU A 121 -19.66 -16.01 4.78
N THR A 122 -19.05 -14.92 4.34
CA THR A 122 -17.68 -14.54 4.70
C THR A 122 -17.71 -13.28 5.55
N LEU A 123 -16.95 -13.29 6.65
CA LEU A 123 -16.75 -12.13 7.51
C LEU A 123 -15.30 -11.65 7.35
N GLY A 124 -15.12 -10.33 7.31
CA GLY A 124 -13.80 -9.71 7.22
C GLY A 124 -13.67 -8.50 8.13
N ALA A 125 -12.48 -8.28 8.67
CA ALA A 125 -12.10 -7.09 9.39
C ALA A 125 -10.74 -6.60 8.88
N ILE A 126 -10.57 -5.28 8.81
CA ILE A 126 -9.32 -4.64 8.39
C ILE A 126 -9.03 -3.47 9.35
N HIS A 127 -7.78 -3.34 9.75
CA HIS A 127 -7.26 -2.21 10.51
C HIS A 127 -6.14 -1.54 9.74
N TYR A 128 -6.20 -0.21 9.61
CA TYR A 128 -5.19 0.60 8.97
C TYR A 128 -4.49 1.52 9.96
N GLN A 129 -3.20 1.78 9.72
CA GLN A 129 -2.41 2.82 10.36
C GLN A 129 -1.69 3.60 9.27
N PHE A 130 -1.77 4.92 9.33
CA PHE A 130 -1.20 5.83 8.34
C PHE A 130 -0.18 6.76 9.01
N TRP A 131 0.85 7.14 8.28
CA TRP A 131 1.75 8.22 8.65
C TRP A 131 2.46 8.77 7.41
N LEU A 132 2.94 10.00 7.50
CA LEU A 132 3.66 10.65 6.41
C LEU A 132 5.02 10.01 6.18
N ASP A 133 5.53 10.01 4.95
CA ASP A 133 6.90 9.58 4.65
C ASP A 133 7.95 10.62 5.06
N GLU A 134 7.59 11.89 4.90
CA GLU A 134 8.37 13.08 5.16
C GLU A 134 7.55 14.10 5.98
N LYS A 135 8.25 14.99 6.70
CA LYS A 135 7.65 15.93 7.66
C LYS A 135 6.99 17.15 7.01
N ASN A 136 6.20 16.92 5.96
CA ASN A 136 5.38 17.96 5.36
C ASN A 136 4.03 17.38 4.93
N TYR A 137 2.99 18.20 4.95
CA TYR A 137 1.68 17.85 4.40
C TYR A 137 1.26 18.97 3.45
N MET A 138 1.09 18.66 2.17
CA MET A 138 0.79 19.65 1.13
C MET A 138 1.77 20.84 1.12
N GLY A 139 3.06 20.57 1.36
CA GLY A 139 4.11 21.59 1.41
C GLY A 139 4.25 22.35 2.73
N ALA A 140 3.34 22.15 3.70
CA ALA A 140 3.46 22.74 5.03
C ALA A 140 4.24 21.80 5.97
N PRO A 141 5.27 22.28 6.68
CA PRO A 141 6.02 21.43 7.61
C PRO A 141 5.15 21.00 8.79
N VAL A 142 5.33 19.76 9.25
CA VAL A 142 4.62 19.20 10.42
C VAL A 142 5.60 18.72 11.48
N SER A 143 5.21 18.84 12.75
CA SER A 143 6.05 18.40 13.88
C SER A 143 5.97 16.89 14.13
N ASP A 144 4.86 16.26 13.74
CA ASP A 144 4.62 14.82 13.83
C ASP A 144 4.21 14.28 12.45
N ARG A 145 4.62 13.05 12.15
CA ARG A 145 4.27 12.33 10.92
C ARG A 145 3.00 11.48 11.09
N ARG A 146 2.53 11.28 12.32
CA ARG A 146 1.33 10.50 12.64
C ARG A 146 0.08 11.35 12.77
#